data_AF-A0A705R739-F1
#
_entry.id   AF-A0A705R739-F1
#
_cell.length_a   1.000
_cell.length_b   1.000
_cell.length_c   1.000
_cell.angle_alpha   90.00
_cell.angle_beta   90.00
_cell.angle_gamma   90.00
#
_symmetry.space_group_name_H-M   'P 1'
#
loop_
_entity.id
_entity.type
_entity.pdbx_description
1 polymer ?
#
loop_
_entity_poly.entity_id
_entity_poly.type
_entity_poly.pdbx_seq_one_letter_code
_entity_poly.pdbx_strand_id
1 'polypeptide(L)'
;MIRGKIDILVVDDDVSHCTILQALLRGWGYNVALAYSGHDALAQVREKVFDLVLCDVRMAEMDGIATLKEIKALNPAIPILIMTAFSSVETAVEALKAGALDYLIKPLDFDRLQETLEKALAHTRETGAELPSASAAQFGMIGSSPAMQHLLNEIAMVAPSDATVLIHGDSGTGKELVARALHACSARSDRPLVTLNCAALNESLLESELFGHEKGAFTGADKRREGRFVEADGGTLFLDEIGDISPLMQV
;
A
#
# COMPACT_ATOMS: atom_id res chain seq x y z
N MET A 1 25.24 -2.71 -13.27
CA MET A 1 25.92 -2.83 -11.98
C MET A 1 25.71 -4.25 -11.46
N ILE A 2 26.76 -4.90 -10.96
CA ILE A 2 26.72 -6.29 -10.47
C ILE A 2 25.85 -6.30 -9.20
N ARG A 3 24.61 -6.79 -9.27
CA ARG A 3 23.72 -6.87 -8.10
C ARG A 3 24.31 -7.87 -7.11
N GLY A 4 24.52 -7.44 -5.87
CA GLY A 4 24.84 -8.33 -4.76
C GLY A 4 23.72 -9.35 -4.55
N LYS A 5 24.04 -10.47 -3.89
CA LYS A 5 23.03 -11.44 -3.45
C LYS A 5 22.05 -10.75 -2.48
N ILE A 6 20.76 -11.06 -2.64
CA ILE A 6 19.68 -10.56 -1.76
C ILE A 6 19.88 -11.12 -0.35
N ASP A 7 19.87 -10.26 0.64
CA ASP A 7 20.05 -10.58 2.07
C ASP A 7 18.70 -10.62 2.79
N ILE A 8 18.32 -11.80 3.28
CA ILE A 8 17.08 -12.05 4.04
C ILE A 8 17.44 -12.31 5.50
N LEU A 9 16.72 -11.67 6.43
CA LEU A 9 16.78 -11.99 7.85
C LEU A 9 15.58 -12.87 8.22
N VAL A 10 15.83 -14.06 8.77
CA VAL A 10 14.79 -14.92 9.35
C VAL A 10 14.80 -14.76 10.87
N VAL A 11 13.65 -14.45 11.44
CA VAL A 11 13.46 -14.24 12.87
C VAL A 11 12.46 -15.25 13.39
N ASP A 12 12.91 -16.22 14.17
CA ASP A 12 12.09 -17.27 14.78
C ASP A 12 12.84 -17.89 15.98
N ASP A 13 12.17 -18.09 17.11
CA ASP A 13 12.78 -18.67 18.31
C ASP A 13 12.92 -20.21 18.23
N ASP A 14 12.31 -20.85 17.23
CA ASP A 14 12.57 -22.25 16.87
C ASP A 14 13.80 -22.38 15.95
N VAL A 15 14.92 -22.76 16.56
CA VAL A 15 16.20 -23.03 15.87
C VAL A 15 16.06 -24.05 14.74
N SER A 16 15.21 -25.06 14.89
CA SER A 16 15.00 -26.11 13.88
C SER A 16 14.30 -25.53 12.66
N HIS A 17 13.26 -24.72 12.89
CA HIS A 17 12.54 -24.04 11.82
C HIS A 17 13.43 -23.02 11.09
N CYS A 18 14.19 -22.21 11.83
CA CYS A 18 15.22 -21.32 11.29
C CYS A 18 16.22 -22.05 10.38
N THR A 19 16.69 -23.23 10.79
CA THR A 19 17.67 -24.02 10.03
C THR A 19 17.07 -24.54 8.71
N ILE A 20 15.81 -24.98 8.73
CA ILE A 20 15.09 -25.43 7.53
C ILE A 20 14.91 -24.27 6.55
N LEU A 21 14.43 -23.12 7.04
CA LEU A 21 14.25 -21.93 6.21
C LEU A 21 15.58 -21.43 5.63
N GLN A 22 16.65 -21.42 6.43
CA GLN A 22 17.97 -21.06 5.94
C GLN A 22 18.44 -21.94 4.80
N ALA A 23 18.29 -23.27 4.92
CA ALA A 23 18.69 -24.20 3.87
C ALA A 23 17.86 -23.99 2.59
N LEU A 24 16.55 -23.84 2.73
CA LEU A 24 15.62 -23.61 1.62
C LEU A 24 15.93 -22.31 0.87
N LEU A 25 15.98 -21.18 1.59
CA LEU A 25 16.22 -19.86 1.03
C LEU A 25 17.62 -19.74 0.39
N ARG A 26 18.64 -20.37 0.98
CA ARG A 26 19.97 -20.47 0.35
C ARG A 26 19.95 -21.31 -0.92
N GLY A 27 19.14 -22.37 -0.95
CA GLY A 27 18.88 -23.18 -2.14
C GLY A 27 18.29 -22.36 -3.30
N TRP A 28 17.49 -21.34 -2.98
CA TRP A 28 16.95 -20.37 -3.95
C TRP A 28 17.91 -19.23 -4.31
N GLY A 29 19.13 -19.22 -3.74
CA GLY A 29 20.18 -18.26 -4.08
C GLY A 29 20.26 -17.03 -3.19
N TYR A 30 19.47 -16.96 -2.11
CA TYR A 30 19.49 -15.87 -1.14
C TYR A 30 20.63 -16.01 -0.14
N ASN A 31 21.15 -14.88 0.35
CA ASN A 31 21.92 -14.84 1.59
C ASN A 31 20.94 -14.77 2.75
N VAL A 32 21.21 -15.53 3.81
CA VAL A 32 20.28 -15.66 4.94
C VAL A 32 21.03 -15.48 6.24
N ALA A 33 20.59 -14.50 7.02
CA ALA A 33 20.92 -14.33 8.43
C ALA A 33 19.78 -14.89 9.30
N LEU A 34 20.12 -15.30 10.52
CA LEU A 34 19.18 -15.84 11.49
C LEU A 34 19.20 -14.95 12.73
N ALA A 35 18.02 -14.69 13.28
CA ALA A 35 17.85 -14.13 14.61
C ALA A 35 16.88 -15.01 15.41
N TYR A 36 17.25 -15.33 16.64
CA TYR A 36 16.44 -16.23 17.48
C TYR A 36 15.56 -15.50 18.50
N SER A 37 15.54 -14.16 18.45
CA SER A 37 14.61 -13.33 19.19
C SER A 37 14.43 -11.97 18.51
N GLY A 38 13.38 -11.24 18.88
CA GLY A 38 13.17 -9.87 18.40
C GLY A 38 14.33 -8.92 18.74
N HIS A 39 14.97 -9.11 19.89
CA HIS A 39 16.13 -8.29 20.29
C HIS A 39 17.36 -8.55 19.40
N ASP A 40 17.63 -9.81 19.07
CA ASP A 40 18.70 -10.19 18.15
C ASP A 40 18.44 -9.62 16.75
N ALA A 41 17.19 -9.72 16.26
CA ALA A 41 16.78 -9.14 14.99
C ALA A 41 17.03 -7.61 14.95
N LEU A 42 16.65 -6.90 16.01
CA LEU A 42 16.87 -5.45 16.12
C LEU A 42 18.35 -5.07 16.17
N ALA A 43 19.18 -5.87 16.84
CA ALA A 43 20.63 -5.65 16.85
C ALA A 43 21.20 -5.80 15.42
N GLN A 44 20.82 -6.86 14.71
CA GLN A 44 21.30 -7.11 13.35
C GLN A 44 20.82 -6.05 12.35
N VAL A 45 19.55 -5.63 12.41
CA VAL A 45 18.98 -4.60 11.52
C VAL A 45 19.65 -3.23 11.72
N ARG A 46 20.20 -2.94 12.91
CA ARG A 46 20.97 -1.71 13.16
C ARG A 46 22.37 -1.74 12.55
N GLU A 47 22.97 -2.92 12.43
CA GLU A 47 24.33 -3.09 11.90
C GLU A 47 24.35 -3.30 10.39
N LYS A 48 23.32 -3.96 9.85
CA LYS A 48 23.23 -4.36 8.45
C LYS A 48 21.84 -4.09 7.90
N VAL A 49 21.79 -3.60 6.66
CA VAL A 49 20.54 -3.48 5.89
C VAL A 49 20.19 -4.84 5.29
N PHE A 50 18.94 -5.25 5.48
CA PHE A 50 18.36 -6.45 4.86
C PHE A 50 17.37 -6.04 3.77
N ASP A 51 17.31 -6.84 2.71
CA ASP A 51 16.35 -6.65 1.62
C ASP A 51 14.95 -7.13 2.03
N LEU A 52 14.85 -8.05 2.99
CA LEU A 52 13.59 -8.55 3.53
C LEU A 52 13.77 -9.18 4.92
N VAL A 53 12.76 -9.04 5.77
CA VAL A 53 12.67 -9.75 7.06
C VAL A 53 11.50 -10.72 7.03
N LEU A 54 11.74 -11.96 7.40
CA LEU A 54 10.73 -13.00 7.60
C LEU A 54 10.65 -13.29 9.10
N CYS A 55 9.55 -12.93 9.76
CA CYS A 55 9.46 -12.91 11.22
C CYS A 55 8.28 -13.72 11.74
N ASP A 56 8.52 -14.62 12.70
CA ASP A 56 7.45 -15.34 13.40
C ASP A 56 6.70 -14.46 14.39
N VAL A 57 5.38 -14.60 14.47
CA VAL A 57 4.55 -13.85 15.43
C VAL A 57 4.83 -14.29 16.87
N ARG A 58 4.98 -15.59 17.12
CA ARG A 58 5.00 -16.15 18.47
C ARG A 58 6.41 -16.43 18.92
N MET A 59 7.04 -15.41 19.51
CA MET A 59 8.34 -15.53 20.16
C MET A 59 8.25 -15.23 21.65
N ALA A 60 9.05 -15.92 22.47
CA ALA A 60 8.93 -15.86 23.93
C ALA A 60 9.33 -14.51 24.58
N GLU A 61 10.37 -13.83 24.07
CA GLU A 61 10.90 -12.60 24.68
C GLU A 61 10.19 -11.35 24.17
N MET A 62 10.23 -11.15 22.86
CA MET A 62 9.63 -10.04 22.15
C MET A 62 8.85 -10.63 20.98
N ASP A 63 7.53 -10.42 20.96
CA ASP A 63 6.69 -10.99 19.92
C ASP A 63 6.99 -10.40 18.53
N GLY A 64 6.58 -11.09 17.48
CA GLY A 64 6.88 -10.70 16.11
C GLY A 64 6.24 -9.38 15.67
N ILE A 65 5.10 -9.00 16.27
CA ILE A 65 4.40 -7.75 15.95
C ILE A 65 5.14 -6.56 16.58
N ALA A 66 5.58 -6.70 17.83
CA ALA A 66 6.43 -5.72 18.51
C ALA A 66 7.77 -5.58 17.78
N THR A 67 8.38 -6.70 17.39
CA THR A 67 9.63 -6.71 16.61
C THR A 67 9.45 -5.96 15.29
N LEU A 68 8.36 -6.23 14.58
CA LEU A 68 8.00 -5.55 13.35
C LEU A 68 7.88 -4.02 13.53
N LYS A 69 7.17 -3.57 14.57
CA LYS A 69 6.99 -2.14 14.85
C LYS A 69 8.33 -1.43 15.07
N GLU A 70 9.22 -2.04 15.84
CA GLU A 70 10.56 -1.49 16.11
C GLU A 70 11.44 -1.48 14.85
N ILE A 71 11.42 -2.54 14.04
CA ILE A 71 12.14 -2.58 12.76
C ILE A 71 11.62 -1.49 11.82
N LYS A 72 10.30 -1.32 11.71
CA LYS A 72 9.69 -0.28 10.89
C LYS A 72 9.99 1.14 11.38
N ALA A 73 10.11 1.34 12.70
CA ALA A 73 10.54 2.60 13.28
C ALA A 73 12.00 2.93 12.95
N LEU A 74 12.87 1.92 12.86
CA LEU A 74 14.27 2.08 12.45
C LEU A 74 14.41 2.29 10.94
N ASN A 75 13.74 1.47 10.14
CA ASN A 75 13.75 1.55 8.69
C ASN A 75 12.41 1.10 8.08
N PRO A 76 11.54 2.04 7.69
CA PRO A 76 10.23 1.70 7.14
C PRO A 76 10.29 1.01 5.77
N ALA A 77 11.40 1.17 5.05
CA ALA A 77 11.59 0.63 3.69
C ALA A 77 11.87 -0.87 3.68
N ILE A 78 12.28 -1.47 4.81
CA ILE A 78 12.51 -2.92 4.88
C ILE A 78 11.15 -3.64 4.80
N PRO A 79 10.88 -4.47 3.78
CA PRO A 79 9.66 -5.26 3.73
C PRO A 79 9.73 -6.36 4.80
N ILE A 80 8.62 -6.56 5.50
CA ILE A 80 8.53 -7.56 6.58
C ILE A 80 7.37 -8.48 6.27
N LEU A 81 7.67 -9.77 6.14
CA LEU A 81 6.69 -10.85 6.01
C LEU A 81 6.53 -11.53 7.36
N ILE A 82 5.28 -11.69 7.80
CA ILE A 82 4.98 -12.32 9.08
C ILE A 82 4.63 -13.79 8.89
N MET A 83 5.21 -14.68 9.68
CA MET A 83 4.83 -16.09 9.76
C MET A 83 3.95 -16.31 11.00
N THR A 84 2.80 -16.95 10.83
CA THR A 84 1.85 -17.13 11.94
C THR A 84 1.23 -18.52 11.94
N ALA A 85 1.09 -19.12 13.12
CA ALA A 85 0.30 -20.33 13.32
C ALA A 85 -1.21 -20.05 13.51
N PHE A 86 -1.60 -18.78 13.62
CA PHE A 86 -3.00 -18.40 13.81
C PHE A 86 -3.72 -18.34 12.46
N SER A 87 -4.80 -19.11 12.34
CA SER A 87 -5.74 -19.04 11.21
C SER A 87 -6.81 -17.94 11.39
N SER A 88 -6.75 -17.15 12.46
CA SER A 88 -7.70 -16.07 12.72
C SER A 88 -7.35 -14.84 11.90
N VAL A 89 -8.31 -14.39 11.09
CA VAL A 89 -8.23 -13.18 10.25
C VAL A 89 -7.81 -11.96 11.08
N GLU A 90 -8.23 -11.88 12.34
CA GLU A 90 -7.96 -10.75 13.25
C GLU A 90 -6.46 -10.50 13.46
N THR A 91 -5.66 -11.55 13.68
CA THR A 91 -4.21 -11.42 13.93
C THR A 91 -3.44 -11.08 12.67
N ALA A 92 -3.89 -11.60 11.51
CA ALA A 92 -3.34 -11.21 10.21
C ALA A 92 -3.61 -9.74 9.91
N VAL A 93 -4.83 -9.26 10.20
CA VAL A 93 -5.20 -7.86 10.06
C VAL A 93 -4.39 -6.96 10.99
N GLU A 94 -4.11 -7.38 12.22
CA GLU A 94 -3.27 -6.63 13.14
C GLU A 94 -1.83 -6.50 12.63
N ALA A 95 -1.24 -7.58 12.11
CA ALA A 95 0.09 -7.56 11.52
C ALA A 95 0.19 -6.61 10.32
N LEU A 96 -0.80 -6.64 9.43
CA LEU A 96 -0.88 -5.71 8.29
C LEU A 96 -1.02 -4.26 8.75
N LYS A 97 -1.91 -3.98 9.72
CA LYS A 97 -2.06 -2.64 10.31
C LYS A 97 -0.79 -2.15 11.00
N ALA A 98 0.03 -3.04 11.54
CA ALA A 98 1.31 -2.70 12.14
C ALA A 98 2.40 -2.40 11.11
N GLY A 99 2.17 -2.66 9.82
CA GLY A 99 3.09 -2.39 8.72
C GLY A 99 3.75 -3.62 8.11
N ALA A 100 3.23 -4.83 8.35
CA ALA A 100 3.65 -6.01 7.60
C ALA A 100 3.27 -5.86 6.13
N LEU A 101 4.13 -6.34 5.24
CA LEU A 101 3.84 -6.35 3.82
C LEU A 101 2.82 -7.44 3.48
N ASP A 102 2.99 -8.63 4.04
CA ASP A 102 2.09 -9.77 3.90
C ASP A 102 2.34 -10.76 5.05
N TYR A 103 1.54 -11.82 5.12
CA TYR A 103 1.65 -12.89 6.09
C TYR A 103 1.58 -14.28 5.46
N LEU A 104 2.22 -15.24 6.12
CA LEU A 104 2.28 -16.64 5.74
C LEU A 104 1.77 -17.49 6.89
N ILE A 105 0.83 -18.37 6.59
CA ILE A 105 0.22 -19.27 7.57
C ILE A 105 1.10 -20.52 7.69
N LYS A 106 1.48 -20.89 8.91
CA LYS A 106 2.14 -22.16 9.23
C LYS A 106 1.10 -23.30 9.22
N PRO A 107 1.41 -24.51 8.71
CA PRO A 107 2.70 -24.92 8.13
C PRO A 107 2.95 -24.23 6.78
N LEU A 108 4.20 -23.79 6.57
CA LEU A 108 4.56 -23.04 5.37
C LEU A 108 4.51 -23.94 4.14
N ASP A 109 3.72 -23.53 3.16
CA ASP A 109 3.82 -24.01 1.79
C ASP A 109 5.02 -23.32 1.12
N PHE A 110 6.00 -24.10 0.66
CA PHE A 110 7.24 -23.57 0.11
C PHE A 110 7.05 -22.88 -1.25
N ASP A 111 6.10 -23.35 -2.06
CA ASP A 111 5.78 -22.71 -3.34
C ASP A 111 5.17 -21.33 -3.07
N ARG A 112 4.23 -21.26 -2.11
CA ARG A 112 3.64 -19.99 -1.67
C ARG A 112 4.67 -19.06 -1.04
N LEU A 113 5.57 -19.57 -0.21
CA LEU A 113 6.66 -18.78 0.38
C LEU A 113 7.54 -18.18 -0.70
N GLN A 114 7.92 -18.97 -1.71
CA GLN A 114 8.73 -18.49 -2.83
C GLN A 114 8.01 -17.38 -3.61
N GLU A 115 6.74 -17.59 -3.98
CA GLU A 115 5.95 -16.57 -4.68
C GLU A 115 5.81 -15.28 -3.86
N THR A 116 5.52 -15.38 -2.56
CA THR A 116 5.37 -14.21 -1.68
C THR A 116 6.71 -13.47 -1.54
N LEU A 117 7.83 -14.17 -1.43
CA LEU A 117 9.16 -13.56 -1.41
C LEU A 117 9.51 -12.85 -2.71
N GLU A 118 9.25 -13.48 -3.86
CA GLU A 118 9.51 -12.88 -5.17
C GLU A 118 8.68 -11.61 -5.38
N LYS A 119 7.39 -11.64 -5.02
CA LYS A 119 6.50 -10.47 -5.03
C LYS A 119 6.99 -9.38 -4.08
N ALA A 120 7.37 -9.73 -2.86
CA ALA A 120 7.86 -8.79 -1.87
C ALA A 120 9.14 -8.09 -2.32
N LEU A 121 10.11 -8.85 -2.83
CA LEU A 121 11.38 -8.35 -3.34
C LEU A 121 11.21 -7.57 -4.65
N ALA A 122 10.23 -7.89 -5.48
CA ALA A 122 9.87 -7.09 -6.65
C ALA A 122 9.32 -5.72 -6.22
N HIS A 123 8.45 -5.69 -5.21
CA HIS A 123 7.94 -4.45 -4.63
C HIS A 123 9.06 -3.58 -4.03
N THR A 124 10.09 -4.19 -3.42
CA THR A 124 11.30 -3.49 -2.95
C THR A 124 12.19 -3.01 -4.09
N ARG A 125 12.19 -3.72 -5.23
CA ARG A 125 12.94 -3.35 -6.43
C ARG A 125 12.27 -2.23 -7.22
N GLU A 126 10.95 -2.11 -7.16
CA GLU A 126 10.20 -0.98 -7.73
C GLU A 126 10.28 0.28 -6.84
N THR A 127 10.53 0.10 -5.54
CA THR A 127 10.81 1.22 -4.61
C THR A 127 12.29 1.59 -4.52
N GLY A 128 13.21 0.68 -4.88
CA GLY A 128 14.68 0.87 -4.78
C GLY A 128 15.45 0.98 -6.10
N ALA A 129 14.97 0.42 -7.21
CA ALA A 129 15.35 0.94 -8.53
C ALA A 129 14.51 2.19 -8.68
N GLU A 130 15.16 3.36 -8.75
CA GLU A 130 14.56 4.67 -9.04
C GLU A 130 13.04 4.55 -9.11
N LEU A 131 12.33 4.90 -8.01
CA LEU A 131 10.98 5.44 -8.15
C LEU A 131 11.00 6.14 -9.51
N PRO A 132 10.28 5.66 -10.55
CA PRO A 132 10.17 6.47 -11.74
C PRO A 132 9.77 7.80 -11.14
N SER A 133 10.54 8.83 -11.49
CA SER A 133 10.64 10.08 -10.77
C SER A 133 9.34 10.88 -10.76
N ALA A 134 8.20 10.24 -10.61
CA ALA A 134 7.13 10.53 -9.68
C ALA A 134 7.64 10.66 -8.25
N SER A 135 8.68 11.49 -8.08
CA SER A 135 8.86 12.24 -6.86
C SER A 135 7.49 12.78 -6.45
N ALA A 136 7.22 12.83 -5.15
CA ALA A 136 6.06 13.54 -4.65
C ALA A 136 5.93 14.96 -5.30
N ALA A 137 7.05 15.56 -5.73
CA ALA A 137 7.11 16.79 -6.52
C ALA A 137 6.50 16.71 -7.95
N GLN A 138 6.47 15.55 -8.62
CA GLN A 138 5.77 15.37 -9.91
C GLN A 138 4.25 15.58 -9.76
N PHE A 139 3.70 15.32 -8.57
CA PHE A 139 2.30 15.56 -8.24
C PHE A 139 2.09 16.75 -7.29
N GLY A 140 3.11 17.61 -7.13
CA GLY A 140 3.04 18.80 -6.28
C GLY A 140 3.04 18.54 -4.76
N MET A 141 3.18 17.29 -4.31
CA MET A 141 3.33 16.94 -2.90
C MET A 141 4.78 17.15 -2.46
N ILE A 142 5.07 18.19 -1.69
CA ILE A 142 6.42 18.49 -1.22
C ILE A 142 6.51 18.14 0.27
N GLY A 143 7.36 17.18 0.62
CA GLY A 143 7.61 16.83 2.03
C GLY A 143 8.28 15.47 2.20
N SER A 144 9.23 15.39 3.13
CA SER A 144 9.96 14.17 3.48
C SER A 144 9.73 13.74 4.93
N SER A 145 8.66 14.22 5.55
CA SER A 145 8.31 13.81 6.92
C SER A 145 7.92 12.33 6.97
N PRO A 146 8.08 11.64 8.12
CA PRO A 146 7.66 10.25 8.26
C PRO A 146 6.20 10.01 7.89
N ALA A 147 5.30 10.95 8.23
CA ALA A 147 3.88 10.89 7.86
C ALA A 147 3.67 10.97 6.33
N MET A 148 4.41 11.84 5.64
CA MET A 148 4.35 11.93 4.17
C MET A 148 4.92 10.67 3.51
N GLN A 149 6.00 10.11 4.04
CA GLN A 149 6.55 8.84 3.54
C GLN A 149 5.56 7.68 3.73
N HIS A 150 4.88 7.65 4.88
CA HIS A 150 3.82 6.67 5.13
C HIS A 150 2.66 6.80 4.14
N LEU A 151 2.15 8.02 3.93
CA LEU A 151 1.11 8.30 2.95
C LEU A 151 1.52 7.89 1.53
N LEU A 152 2.75 8.18 1.11
CA LEU A 152 3.25 7.79 -0.21
C LEU A 152 3.33 6.26 -0.36
N ASN A 153 3.70 5.54 0.70
CA ASN A 153 3.70 4.08 0.69
C ASN A 153 2.27 3.51 0.61
N GLU A 154 1.30 4.09 1.34
CA GLU A 154 -0.11 3.70 1.23
C GLU A 154 -0.64 3.93 -0.19
N ILE A 155 -0.33 5.08 -0.79
CA ILE A 155 -0.67 5.36 -2.18
C ILE A 155 -0.08 4.31 -3.12
N ALA A 156 1.21 3.98 -2.97
CA ALA A 156 1.88 2.99 -3.81
C ALA A 156 1.30 1.59 -3.67
N MET A 157 0.84 1.21 -2.47
CA MET A 157 0.21 -0.10 -2.23
C MET A 157 -1.23 -0.16 -2.77
N VAL A 158 -2.00 0.93 -2.65
CA VAL A 158 -3.43 0.94 -3.00
C VAL A 158 -3.66 1.27 -4.47
N ALA A 159 -2.81 2.09 -5.09
CA ALA A 159 -3.00 2.57 -6.46
C ALA A 159 -3.14 1.45 -7.54
N PRO A 160 -2.43 0.30 -7.46
CA PRO A 160 -2.61 -0.79 -8.43
C PRO A 160 -3.94 -1.56 -8.28
N SER A 161 -4.70 -1.32 -7.20
CA SER A 161 -5.96 -2.02 -6.93
C SER A 161 -7.17 -1.31 -7.53
N ASP A 162 -8.27 -2.05 -7.71
CA ASP A 162 -9.58 -1.51 -8.10
C ASP A 162 -10.44 -1.07 -6.90
N ALA A 163 -9.85 -0.97 -5.70
CA ALA A 163 -10.58 -0.60 -4.50
C ALA A 163 -10.92 0.90 -4.48
N THR A 164 -12.12 1.24 -3.98
CA THR A 164 -12.50 2.63 -3.72
C THR A 164 -11.69 3.19 -2.55
N VAL A 165 -11.07 4.35 -2.75
CA VAL A 165 -10.22 5.01 -1.75
C VAL A 165 -10.93 6.22 -1.16
N LEU A 166 -10.96 6.31 0.18
CA LEU A 166 -11.47 7.47 0.91
C LEU A 166 -10.31 8.28 1.48
N ILE A 167 -10.19 9.53 1.05
CA ILE A 167 -9.10 10.44 1.45
C ILE A 167 -9.62 11.40 2.52
N HIS A 168 -9.04 11.34 3.71
CA HIS A 168 -9.36 12.25 4.81
C HIS A 168 -8.27 13.30 5.02
N GLY A 169 -8.68 14.49 5.46
CA GLY A 169 -7.77 15.57 5.81
C GLY A 169 -8.48 16.91 5.85
N ASP A 170 -7.95 17.82 6.65
CA ASP A 170 -8.47 19.19 6.76
C ASP A 170 -8.45 19.91 5.39
N SER A 171 -9.22 20.99 5.28
CA SER A 171 -9.21 21.82 4.07
C SER A 171 -7.80 22.37 3.80
N GLY A 172 -7.36 22.31 2.54
CA GLY A 172 -6.03 22.78 2.14
C GLY A 172 -4.86 21.84 2.42
N THR A 173 -5.09 20.62 2.92
CA THR A 173 -4.02 19.63 3.20
C THR A 173 -3.50 18.88 1.96
N GLY A 174 -4.04 19.16 0.78
CA GLY A 174 -3.57 18.58 -0.48
C GLY A 174 -4.24 17.25 -0.88
N LYS A 175 -5.48 16.99 -0.44
CA LYS A 175 -6.27 15.79 -0.82
C LYS A 175 -6.36 15.57 -2.34
N GLU A 176 -6.48 16.64 -3.12
CA GLU A 176 -6.48 16.56 -4.59
C GLU A 176 -5.14 16.03 -5.14
N LEU A 177 -4.02 16.38 -4.50
CA LEU A 177 -2.69 15.90 -4.90
C LEU A 177 -2.55 14.39 -4.62
N VAL A 178 -3.15 13.92 -3.52
CA VAL A 178 -3.23 12.49 -3.18
C VAL A 178 -4.05 11.73 -4.23
N ALA A 179 -5.21 12.25 -4.64
CA ALA A 179 -6.03 11.64 -5.69
C ALA A 179 -5.29 11.56 -7.04
N ARG A 180 -4.55 12.61 -7.40
CA ARG A 180 -3.70 12.62 -8.60
C ARG A 180 -2.59 11.59 -8.53
N ALA A 181 -1.94 11.45 -7.37
CA ALA A 181 -0.90 10.45 -7.17
C ALA A 181 -1.43 9.01 -7.24
N LEU A 182 -2.58 8.74 -6.61
CA LEU A 182 -3.26 7.44 -6.72
C LEU A 182 -3.54 7.08 -8.18
N HIS A 183 -4.10 8.01 -8.95
CA HIS A 183 -4.36 7.78 -10.37
C HIS A 183 -3.08 7.52 -11.17
N ALA A 184 -2.04 8.35 -10.98
CA ALA A 184 -0.80 8.23 -11.72
C ALA A 184 0.01 6.96 -11.39
N CYS A 185 -0.12 6.45 -10.16
CA CYS A 185 0.50 5.19 -9.73
C CYS A 185 -0.37 3.95 -10.02
N SER A 186 -1.56 4.11 -10.62
CA SER A 186 -2.47 3.01 -10.91
C SER A 186 -2.21 2.38 -12.28
N ALA A 187 -2.82 1.21 -12.52
CA ALA A 187 -2.88 0.58 -13.85
C ALA A 187 -3.68 1.41 -14.88
N ARG A 188 -4.34 2.50 -14.44
CA ARG A 188 -5.19 3.39 -15.25
C ARG A 188 -4.55 4.76 -15.44
N SER A 189 -3.25 4.93 -15.21
CA SER A 189 -2.54 6.21 -15.32
C SER A 189 -2.59 6.85 -16.71
N ASP A 190 -2.77 6.05 -17.77
CA ASP A 190 -2.96 6.53 -19.14
C ASP A 190 -4.43 6.84 -19.50
N ARG A 191 -5.35 6.72 -18.54
CA ARG A 191 -6.80 6.93 -18.70
C ARG A 191 -7.23 8.27 -18.08
N PRO A 192 -8.45 8.78 -18.33
CA PRO A 192 -8.85 10.06 -17.77
C PRO A 192 -8.97 10.01 -16.23
N LEU A 193 -8.45 11.05 -15.58
CA LEU A 193 -8.79 11.44 -14.21
C LEU A 193 -9.82 12.56 -14.28
N VAL A 194 -11.07 12.25 -13.97
CA VAL A 194 -12.17 13.21 -13.90
C VAL A 194 -12.34 13.64 -12.46
N THR A 195 -12.32 14.96 -12.21
CA THR A 195 -12.53 15.51 -10.87
C THR A 195 -13.87 16.25 -10.81
N LEU A 196 -14.59 16.10 -9.70
CA LEU A 196 -15.83 16.81 -9.43
C LEU A 196 -15.83 17.29 -7.97
N ASN A 197 -15.95 18.60 -7.78
CA ASN A 197 -16.15 19.17 -6.45
C ASN A 197 -17.65 19.19 -6.16
N CYS A 198 -18.08 18.41 -5.17
CA CYS A 198 -19.49 18.20 -4.85
C CYS A 198 -20.09 19.39 -4.10
N ALA A 199 -19.30 20.16 -3.36
CA ALA A 199 -19.74 21.34 -2.61
C ALA A 199 -20.04 22.55 -3.50
N ALA A 200 -19.53 22.57 -4.73
CA ALA A 200 -19.64 23.71 -5.65
C ALA A 200 -20.99 23.80 -6.38
N LEU A 201 -21.84 22.78 -6.31
CA LEU A 201 -23.06 22.66 -7.12
C LEU A 201 -24.30 22.42 -6.24
N ASN A 202 -25.46 22.88 -6.72
CA ASN A 202 -26.73 22.48 -6.13
C ASN A 202 -27.10 21.05 -6.55
N GLU A 203 -28.02 20.40 -5.83
CA GLU A 203 -28.35 18.98 -6.00
C GLU A 203 -28.71 18.62 -7.45
N SER A 204 -29.55 19.41 -8.10
CA SER A 204 -30.00 19.14 -9.47
C SER A 204 -28.90 19.30 -10.53
N LEU A 205 -27.95 20.22 -10.33
CA LEU A 205 -26.79 20.33 -11.21
C LEU A 205 -25.76 19.25 -10.91
N LEU A 206 -25.61 18.81 -9.65
CA LEU A 206 -24.69 17.73 -9.29
C LEU A 206 -25.12 16.40 -9.92
N GLU A 207 -26.41 16.06 -9.87
CA GLU A 207 -26.97 14.87 -10.53
C GLU A 207 -26.74 14.93 -12.05
N SER A 208 -27.03 16.08 -12.64
CA SER A 208 -26.83 16.35 -14.07
C SER A 208 -25.37 16.29 -14.50
N GLU A 209 -24.41 16.68 -13.65
CA GLU A 209 -22.97 16.53 -13.93
C GLU A 209 -22.53 15.07 -13.79
N LEU A 210 -22.97 14.35 -12.75
CA LEU A 210 -22.58 12.96 -12.51
C LEU A 210 -23.11 12.02 -13.60
N PHE A 211 -24.41 12.09 -13.88
CA PHE A 211 -25.11 11.13 -14.75
C PHE A 211 -25.36 11.65 -16.16
N GLY A 212 -25.24 12.96 -16.37
CA GLY A 212 -25.59 13.61 -17.63
C GLY A 212 -27.07 13.91 -17.73
N HIS A 213 -27.47 14.56 -18.83
CA HIS A 213 -28.87 14.84 -19.11
C HIS A 213 -29.15 14.92 -20.61
N GLU A 214 -30.39 14.62 -20.97
CA GLU A 214 -30.93 14.85 -22.31
C GLU A 214 -31.44 16.29 -22.46
N LYS A 215 -31.51 16.77 -23.71
CA LYS A 215 -32.06 18.09 -24.00
C LYS A 215 -33.49 18.21 -23.48
N GLY A 216 -33.76 19.23 -22.67
CA GLY A 216 -35.07 19.50 -22.07
C GLY A 216 -35.37 18.76 -20.76
N ALA A 217 -34.38 18.09 -20.15
CA ALA A 217 -34.56 17.43 -18.85
C ALA A 217 -34.95 18.38 -17.70
N PHE A 218 -34.52 19.66 -17.75
CA PHE A 218 -34.88 20.72 -16.81
C PHE A 218 -34.83 22.09 -17.47
N THR A 219 -35.32 23.13 -16.80
CA THR A 219 -35.26 24.53 -17.28
C THR A 219 -33.80 24.99 -17.41
N GLY A 220 -33.34 25.18 -18.66
CA GLY A 220 -31.95 25.52 -18.99
C GLY A 220 -31.15 24.39 -19.65
N ALA A 221 -31.72 23.19 -19.80
CA ALA A 221 -31.10 22.06 -20.50
C ALA A 221 -31.16 22.20 -22.03
N ASP A 222 -30.46 23.21 -22.57
CA ASP A 222 -30.51 23.57 -23.99
C ASP A 222 -29.85 22.54 -24.92
N LYS A 223 -28.95 21.71 -24.38
CA LYS A 223 -28.18 20.68 -25.10
C LYS A 223 -28.07 19.41 -24.26
N ARG A 224 -27.86 18.27 -24.93
CA ARG A 224 -27.49 17.01 -24.27
C ARG A 224 -26.08 17.13 -23.68
N ARG A 225 -25.87 16.55 -22.51
CA ARG A 225 -24.56 16.47 -21.85
C ARG A 225 -24.31 15.07 -21.32
N GLU A 226 -23.13 14.54 -21.58
CA GLU A 226 -22.67 13.27 -20.99
C GLU A 226 -22.19 13.50 -19.55
N GLY A 227 -22.43 12.53 -18.68
CA GLY A 227 -22.08 12.62 -17.26
C GLY A 227 -20.63 12.24 -16.97
N ARG A 228 -20.13 12.66 -15.81
CA ARG A 228 -18.77 12.37 -15.33
C ARG A 228 -18.48 10.87 -15.22
N PHE A 229 -19.49 10.04 -14.96
CA PHE A 229 -19.30 8.58 -14.97
C PHE A 229 -18.91 8.05 -16.36
N VAL A 230 -19.49 8.60 -17.42
CA VAL A 230 -19.18 8.21 -18.80
C VAL A 230 -17.82 8.79 -19.20
N GLU A 231 -17.54 10.04 -18.83
CA GLU A 231 -16.23 10.66 -19.08
C GLU A 231 -15.07 9.91 -18.38
N ALA A 232 -15.33 9.33 -17.21
CA ALA A 232 -14.36 8.58 -16.42
C ALA A 232 -14.32 7.08 -16.76
N ASP A 233 -15.02 6.62 -17.81
CA ASP A 233 -15.08 5.19 -18.14
C ASP A 233 -13.68 4.60 -18.40
N GLY A 234 -13.39 3.49 -17.72
CA GLY A 234 -12.06 2.87 -17.69
C GLY A 234 -10.96 3.70 -17.02
N GLY A 235 -11.26 4.88 -16.47
CA GLY A 235 -10.33 5.77 -15.78
C GLY A 235 -10.60 5.87 -14.28
N THR A 236 -10.50 7.09 -13.74
CA THR A 236 -10.71 7.41 -12.32
C THR A 236 -11.62 8.61 -12.17
N LEU A 237 -12.63 8.50 -11.30
CA LEU A 237 -13.50 9.60 -10.89
C LEU A 237 -13.15 10.00 -9.44
N PHE A 238 -12.71 11.24 -9.24
CA PHE A 238 -12.44 11.81 -7.93
C PHE A 238 -13.57 12.75 -7.52
N LEU A 239 -14.24 12.42 -6.41
CA LEU A 239 -15.33 13.19 -5.83
C LEU A 239 -14.82 13.94 -4.60
N ASP A 240 -14.53 15.23 -4.77
CA ASP A 240 -14.07 16.08 -3.68
C ASP A 240 -15.25 16.61 -2.86
N GLU A 241 -15.04 16.78 -1.56
CA GLU A 241 -16.08 17.17 -0.59
C GLU A 241 -17.35 16.29 -0.66
N ILE A 242 -17.17 14.96 -0.81
CA ILE A 242 -18.26 13.98 -0.88
C ILE A 242 -19.21 14.03 0.32
N GLY A 243 -18.72 14.48 1.49
CA GLY A 243 -19.51 14.64 2.70
C GLY A 243 -20.59 15.72 2.61
N ASP A 244 -20.47 16.67 1.68
CA ASP A 244 -21.44 17.74 1.46
C ASP A 244 -22.60 17.33 0.53
N ILE A 245 -22.58 16.09 0.00
CA ILE A 245 -23.68 15.58 -0.80
C ILE A 245 -24.91 15.31 0.09
N SER A 246 -26.05 15.84 -0.34
CA SER A 246 -27.35 15.64 0.29
C SER A 246 -27.70 14.16 0.44
N PRO A 247 -28.31 13.74 1.57
CA PRO A 247 -28.76 12.35 1.77
C PRO A 247 -29.69 11.81 0.68
N LEU A 248 -30.43 12.69 -0.02
CA LEU A 248 -31.32 12.31 -1.11
C LEU A 248 -30.57 11.75 -2.33
N MET A 249 -29.29 12.11 -2.50
CA MET A 249 -28.40 11.62 -3.56
C MET A 249 -27.66 10.33 -3.15
N GLN A 250 -27.71 9.95 -1.88
CA GLN A 250 -27.07 8.76 -1.34
C GLN A 250 -28.09 7.61 -1.40
N VAL A 251 -27.90 6.68 -2.35
CA VAL A 251 -28.76 5.49 -2.52
C VAL A 251 -28.12 4.27 -1.86
#